data_AF-A0A8S0H7P0-F1
#
_entry.id   AF-A0A8S0H7P0-F1
#
_cell.length_a   1.000
_cell.length_b   1.000
_cell.length_c   1.000
_cell.angle_alpha   90.00
_cell.angle_beta   90.00
_cell.angle_gamma   90.00
#
_symmetry.space_group_name_H-M   'P 1'
#
loop_
_entity.id
_entity.type
_entity.pdbx_description
1 polymer ?
#
loop_
_entity_poly.entity_id
_entity_poly.type
_entity_poly.pdbx_seq_one_letter_code
_entity_poly.pdbx_strand_id
1 'polypeptide(L)' 'MPRGNMRRVVVASSLGNALEMYDFTVYSFFAVIIGQLFFPSDSPLASLMMSLVTFALGFVVRPLGRY' A
#
# COMPACT_ATOMS: atom_id res chain seq x y z
N MET A 1 -0.41 -25.51 19.75
CA MET A 1 0.16 -24.76 18.61
C MET A 1 0.40 -25.75 17.47
N PRO A 2 -0.32 -25.66 16.33
CA PRO A 2 -0.07 -26.54 15.20
C PRO A 2 1.33 -26.26 14.67
N ARG A 3 2.20 -27.27 14.65
CA ARG A 3 3.51 -27.20 13.97
C ARG A 3 3.27 -27.26 12.46
N GLY A 4 2.67 -26.20 11.90
CA GLY A 4 2.66 -26.02 10.45
C GLY A 4 4.10 -26.00 9.95
N ASN A 5 4.40 -26.67 8.84
CA ASN A 5 5.75 -26.73 8.27
C ASN A 5 6.37 -25.32 8.25
N MET A 6 7.37 -25.08 9.10
CA MET A 6 8.00 -23.76 9.29
C MET A 6 8.46 -23.17 7.95
N ARG A 7 8.98 -24.02 7.06
CA ARG A 7 9.33 -23.64 5.68
C ARG A 7 8.17 -23.03 4.90
N ARG A 8 6.96 -23.59 5.04
CA ARG A 8 5.75 -23.08 4.39
C ARG A 8 5.32 -21.74 4.99
N VAL A 9 5.43 -21.57 6.31
CA VAL A 9 5.12 -20.30 6.99
C VAL A 9 6.07 -19.21 6.53
N VAL A 10 7.39 -19.48 6.52
CA VAL A 10 8.40 -18.53 6.07
C VAL A 10 8.17 -18.13 4.61
N VAL A 11 7.95 -19.10 3.71
CA VAL A 11 7.68 -18.80 2.29
C VAL A 11 6.39 -18.00 2.12
N ALA A 12 5.32 -18.36 2.83
CA ALA A 12 4.05 -17.64 2.76
C ALA A 12 4.17 -16.19 3.29
N SER A 13 4.88 -15.98 4.39
CA SER A 13 5.12 -14.64 4.95
C SER A 13 6.01 -13.80 4.03
N SER A 14 7.07 -14.37 3.45
CA SER A 14 7.94 -13.66 2.51
C SER A 14 7.22 -13.27 1.23
N LEU A 15 6.38 -14.16 0.68
CA LEU A 15 5.56 -13.86 -0.49
C LEU A 15 4.53 -12.77 -0.19
N GLY A 16 3.88 -12.83 0.99
CA GLY A 16 2.97 -11.77 1.44
C GLY A 16 3.67 -10.41 1.52
N ASN A 17 4.84 -10.36 2.16
CA ASN A 17 5.66 -9.15 2.24
C ASN A 17 6.09 -8.64 0.85
N ALA A 18 6.45 -9.53 -0.07
CA ALA A 18 6.82 -9.15 -1.43
C ALA A 18 5.63 -8.56 -2.20
N LEU A 19 4.42 -9.10 -2.04
CA LEU A 19 3.21 -8.57 -2.66
C LEU A 19 2.82 -7.20 -2.09
N GLU A 20 2.97 -6.99 -0.78
CA GLU A 20 2.79 -5.67 -0.17
C GLU A 20 3.78 -4.63 -0.74
N MET A 21 5.06 -4.99 -0.85
CA MET A 21 6.10 -4.15 -1.45
C MET A 21 5.86 -3.86 -2.94
N TYR A 22 5.33 -4.84 -3.68
CA TYR A 22 4.95 -4.67 -5.07
C TYR A 22 3.85 -3.61 -5.21
N ASP A 23 2.77 -3.75 -4.43
CA ASP A 23 1.64 -2.80 -4.45
C ASP A 23 2.10 -1.38 -4.08
N PHE A 24 2.97 -1.24 -3.08
CA PHE A 24 3.56 0.06 -2.70
C PHE A 24 4.36 0.72 -3.79
N THR A 25 5.18 -0.08 -4.48
CA THR A 25 6.04 0.42 -5.54
C THR A 25 5.19 0.87 -6.72
N VAL A 26 4.21 0.07 -7.11
CA VAL A 26 3.27 0.38 -8.20
C VAL A 26 2.47 1.64 -7.86
N TYR A 27 1.86 1.74 -6.68
CA TYR A 27 1.10 2.93 -6.30
C TYR A 27 1.98 4.18 -6.30
N SER A 28 3.17 4.12 -5.71
CA SER A 28 4.08 5.27 -5.64
C SER A 28 4.53 5.74 -7.02
N PHE A 29 4.76 4.80 -7.95
CA PHE A 29 5.09 5.10 -9.34
C PHE A 29 3.95 5.83 -10.06
N PHE A 30 2.71 5.43 -9.80
CA PHE A 30 1.51 6.03 -10.40
C PHE A 30 0.91 7.18 -9.57
N ALA A 31 1.54 7.61 -8.48
CA ALA A 31 0.96 8.56 -7.54
C ALA A 31 0.55 9.90 -8.19
N VAL A 32 1.32 10.38 -9.16
CA VAL A 32 1.00 11.61 -9.93
C VAL A 32 -0.27 11.43 -10.75
N ILE A 33 -0.39 10.31 -11.47
CA ILE A 33 -1.55 10.00 -12.32
C ILE A 33 -2.79 9.80 -11.44
N ILE A 34 -2.67 9.03 -10.36
CA ILE A 34 -3.75 8.84 -9.37
C ILE A 34 -4.18 10.18 -8.78
N GLY A 35 -3.22 11.05 -8.43
CA GLY A 35 -3.48 12.40 -7.94
C GLY A 35 -4.31 13.23 -8.91
N GLN A 36 -3.93 13.25 -10.19
CA GLN A 36 -4.63 14.04 -11.20
C GLN A 36 -6.03 13.50 -11.51
N LEU A 37 -6.22 12.17 -11.54
CA LEU A 37 -7.52 11.58 -11.87
C LEU A 37 -8.51 11.59 -10.69
N PHE A 38 -8.05 11.29 -9.48
CA PHE A 38 -8.92 11.10 -8.32
C PHE A 38 -8.98 12.32 -7.39
N PHE A 39 -7.96 13.18 -7.42
CA PHE A 39 -7.87 14.39 -6.60
C PHE A 39 -7.63 15.63 -7.47
N PRO A 40 -8.52 15.94 -8.44
CA PRO A 40 -8.36 17.11 -9.29
C PRO A 40 -8.33 18.38 -8.42
N SER A 41 -7.32 19.22 -8.64
CA SER A 41 -7.17 20.49 -7.94
C SER A 41 -6.50 21.53 -8.83
N ASP A 42 -6.61 22.81 -8.45
CA ASP A 42 -6.02 23.92 -9.20
C ASP A 42 -4.48 23.92 -9.16
N SER A 43 -3.88 23.13 -8.27
CA SER A 43 -2.43 23.01 -8.11
C SER A 43 -1.97 21.57 -8.30
N PRO A 44 -1.10 21.26 -9.28
CA PRO A 44 -0.56 19.92 -9.48
C PRO A 44 0.10 19.33 -8.22
N LEU A 45 0.68 20.19 -7.37
CA LEU A 45 1.26 19.79 -6.09
C LEU A 45 0.19 19.29 -5.11
N ALA A 46 -0.95 19.98 -5.03
CA ALA A 46 -2.02 19.61 -4.11
C ALA A 46 -2.64 18.26 -4.49
N SER A 47 -2.84 17.99 -5.78
CA SER A 47 -3.29 16.69 -6.28
C SER A 47 -2.33 15.55 -5.93
N LEU A 48 -1.01 15.77 -6.08
CA LEU A 48 0.01 14.79 -5.69
C LEU A 48 0.03 14.55 -4.18
N MET A 49 -0.05 15.62 -3.39
CA MET A 49 -0.11 15.53 -1.92
C MET A 49 -1.31 14.73 -1.43
N MET A 50 -2.50 14.95 -2.02
CA MET A 50 -3.69 14.17 -1.69
C MET A 50 -3.53 12.68 -2.02
N SER A 51 -2.91 12.36 -3.15
CA SER A 51 -2.58 10.98 -3.54
C SER A 51 -1.64 10.30 -2.55
N LEU A 52 -0.58 11.01 -2.11
CA LEU A 52 0.37 10.54 -1.11
C LEU A 52 -0.24 10.42 0.30
N VAL A 53 -1.10 11.35 0.69
CA VAL A 53 -1.83 11.27 1.96
C VAL A 53 -2.75 10.06 1.97
N THR A 54 -3.46 9.81 0.88
CA THR A 54 -4.32 8.62 0.75
C THR A 54 -3.51 7.33 0.84
N PHE A 55 -2.32 7.30 0.22
CA PHE A 55 -1.38 6.20 0.37
C PHE A 55 -0.95 5.99 1.83
N ALA A 56 -0.56 7.07 2.51
CA ALA A 56 -0.14 7.05 3.91
C ALA A 56 -1.27 6.58 4.85
N LEU A 57 -2.51 7.03 4.61
CA LEU A 57 -3.68 6.57 5.35
C LEU A 57 -3.91 5.07 5.20
N GLY A 58 -3.62 4.49 4.03
CA GLY A 58 -3.66 3.04 3.83
C GLY A 58 -2.78 2.27 4.82
N PHE A 59 -1.61 2.79 5.22
CA PHE A 59 -0.76 2.18 6.25
C PHE A 59 -1.36 2.24 7.65
N VAL A 60 -2.03 3.35 7.98
CA VAL A 60 -2.67 3.55 9.28
C VAL A 60 -3.91 2.66 9.42
N VAL A 61 -4.66 2.47 8.33
CA VAL A 61 -5.90 1.67 8.33
C VAL A 61 -5.63 0.16 8.26
N ARG A 62 -4.52 -0.29 7.64
CA ARG A 62 -4.13 -1.70 7.58
C ARG A 62 -4.19 -2.48 8.91
N PRO A 63 -3.66 -1.99 10.04
CA PRO A 63 -3.76 -2.68 11.32
C PRO A 63 -5.17 -2.68 11.93
N LEU A 64 -6.05 -1.78 11.51
CA LEU A 64 -7.42 -1.66 12.05
C LEU A 64 -8.37 -2.74 11.53
N GLY A 65 -8.07 -3.40 10.40
CA GLY A 65 -8.87 -4.51 9.87
C GLY A 65 -8.73 -5.84 10.63
N ARG A 66 -8.10 -5.86 11.81
CA ARG A 66 -7.85 -7.06 12.63
C ARG A 66 -8.84 -7.26 13.80
N TYR A 67 -9.96 -6.56 13.80
CA TYR A 67 -11.04 -6.70 14.80
C TYR A 67 -12.33 -7.18 14.16
#